data_AF-A0A3N2KEQ8-F1
#
_entry.id   AF-A0A3N2KEQ8-F1
#
_cell.length_a   1.000
_cell.length_b   1.000
_cell.length_c   1.000
_cell.angle_alpha   90.00
_cell.angle_beta   90.00
_cell.angle_gamma   90.00
#
_symmetry.space_group_name_H-M   'P 1'
#
loop_
_entity.id
_entity.type
_entity.pdbx_description
1 polymer ?
#
loop_
_entity_poly.entity_id
_entity_poly.type
_entity_poly.pdbx_seq_one_letter_code
_entity_poly.pdbx_strand_id
1 'polypeptide(L)'
;MRIIKSTFVMTMLTIAMTALFGCVSVDANGRDFFSGRESIKPSGKIVSKTFKVAPVNSISVTSIVDVVVTQGNTQKIVVKGSDNLIPYCEIKNNDGKLTVGMTKEARSKSFPKCDLIVYVTVKDINNVSSSGTGDVKFQGSVKSQILRLSVSGTGDISVPVFNGDRLKVSISGTGDVLIGGNVNNATLSVSGTGDINAKLSELTHLSASVSGTGDIELKGKTSSATYSVSGTGEIYARKMIARNVEATASGTGDITCYASDSFTGRRSGIADITCYGKPKNRNLKTKGYSFPDED
;
A
#
# COMPACT_ATOMS: atom_id res chain seq x y z
N MET A 1 -36.45 49.13 44.86
CA MET A 1 -36.91 47.75 44.64
C MET A 1 -35.86 47.07 43.76
N ARG A 2 -34.83 46.48 44.37
CA ARG A 2 -34.64 45.02 44.54
C ARG A 2 -34.46 44.26 43.20
N ILE A 3 -33.30 43.57 43.11
CA ILE A 3 -33.14 42.15 42.69
C ILE A 3 -32.97 41.92 41.15
N ILE A 4 -32.05 41.12 40.58
CA ILE A 4 -31.01 40.15 41.05
C ILE A 4 -29.99 39.90 39.91
N LYS A 5 -28.77 39.49 40.29
CA LYS A 5 -27.71 38.88 39.46
C LYS A 5 -28.14 37.52 38.87
N SER A 6 -27.75 37.18 37.64
CA SER A 6 -27.51 35.77 37.29
C SER A 6 -26.50 35.62 36.16
N THR A 7 -25.26 35.39 36.59
CA THR A 7 -24.26 34.47 36.04
C THR A 7 -24.72 33.58 34.86
N PHE A 8 -24.06 33.71 33.71
CA PHE A 8 -23.85 32.56 32.82
C PHE A 8 -22.36 32.50 32.46
N VAL A 9 -21.75 31.44 32.98
CA VAL A 9 -20.34 31.06 32.93
C VAL A 9 -20.14 30.19 31.68
N MET A 10 -19.07 30.46 30.92
CA MET A 10 -18.15 29.48 30.27
C MET A 10 -18.83 28.45 29.34
N THR A 11 -18.51 28.37 28.05
CA THR A 11 -17.22 27.81 27.59
C THR A 11 -16.90 28.23 26.14
N MET A 12 -15.68 28.72 25.96
CA MET A 12 -14.95 28.79 24.70
C MET A 12 -14.71 27.37 24.15
N LEU A 13 -15.25 27.05 22.98
CA LEU A 13 -14.81 25.91 22.18
C LEU A 13 -13.95 26.44 21.03
N THR A 14 -12.73 26.88 21.35
CA THR A 14 -11.67 27.06 20.36
C THR A 14 -11.16 25.68 19.97
N ILE A 15 -11.53 25.23 18.77
CA ILE A 15 -10.89 24.10 18.09
C ILE A 15 -9.46 24.55 17.77
N ALA A 16 -8.54 24.30 18.70
CA ALA A 16 -7.12 24.48 18.48
C ALA A 16 -6.64 23.35 17.57
N MET A 17 -6.55 23.68 16.29
CA MET A 17 -5.80 22.97 15.28
C MET A 17 -4.32 23.04 15.66
N THR A 18 -3.80 21.99 16.33
CA THR A 18 -2.37 21.80 16.54
C THR A 18 -1.92 20.49 15.90
N ALA A 19 -1.80 20.53 14.57
CA ALA A 19 -0.74 19.78 13.90
C ALA A 19 0.58 20.54 14.07
N LEU A 20 1.70 19.80 14.12
CA LEU A 20 3.10 20.25 14.27
C LEU A 20 3.58 20.41 15.72
N PHE A 21 3.92 19.29 16.35
CA PHE A 21 5.30 18.87 16.62
C PHE A 21 5.24 17.46 17.20
N GLY A 22 5.94 16.49 16.60
CA GLY A 22 6.01 15.11 17.07
C GLY A 22 6.84 14.93 18.35
N CYS A 23 6.56 15.72 19.38
CA CYS A 23 7.12 15.53 20.71
C CYS A 23 6.21 14.55 21.46
N VAL A 24 6.74 13.39 21.83
CA VAL A 24 6.03 12.49 22.74
C VAL A 24 5.97 13.18 24.10
N SER A 25 4.82 13.77 24.42
CA SER A 25 4.53 14.24 25.76
C SER A 25 4.55 13.02 26.68
N VAL A 26 5.53 12.94 27.58
CA VAL A 26 5.57 11.91 28.64
C VAL A 26 5.18 12.56 29.97
N ASP A 27 4.42 11.84 30.80
CA ASP A 27 4.12 12.28 32.16
C ASP A 27 5.37 12.17 33.07
N ALA A 28 5.26 12.66 34.31
CA ALA A 28 6.34 12.58 35.30
C ALA A 28 6.76 11.14 35.65
N ASN A 29 6.00 10.13 35.22
CA ASN A 29 6.27 8.71 35.41
C ASN A 29 6.82 8.05 34.13
N GLY A 30 7.16 8.82 33.08
CA GLY A 30 7.70 8.30 31.83
C GLY A 30 6.68 7.60 30.94
N ARG A 31 5.37 7.80 31.19
CA ARG A 31 4.29 7.25 30.37
C ARG A 31 3.92 8.21 29.27
N ASP A 32 3.68 7.67 28.09
CA ASP A 32 3.18 8.42 26.94
C ASP A 32 1.78 8.99 27.25
N PHE A 33 1.60 10.30 27.06
CA PHE A 33 0.40 11.04 27.47
C PHE A 33 -0.88 10.59 26.74
N PHE A 34 -0.76 10.04 25.54
CA PHE A 34 -1.91 9.59 24.74
C PHE A 34 -2.22 8.11 24.96
N SER A 35 -1.21 7.27 25.16
CA SER A 35 -1.39 5.82 25.30
C SER A 35 -1.37 5.32 26.75
N GLY A 36 -0.86 6.11 27.70
CA GLY A 36 -0.64 5.71 29.09
C GLY A 36 0.40 4.60 29.28
N ARG A 37 1.12 4.22 28.21
CA ARG A 37 2.10 3.13 28.20
C ARG A 37 3.49 3.63 28.57
N GLU A 38 4.29 2.76 29.16
CA GLU A 38 5.71 3.01 29.37
C GLU A 38 6.39 3.33 28.04
N SER A 39 7.07 4.48 27.97
CA SER A 39 7.78 4.90 26.77
C SER A 39 9.22 4.42 26.79
N ILE A 40 9.62 3.63 25.78
CA ILE A 40 11.02 3.23 25.61
C ILE A 40 11.71 4.24 24.69
N LYS A 41 12.57 5.08 25.28
CA LYS A 41 13.38 6.04 24.54
C LYS A 41 14.56 5.33 23.86
N PRO A 42 14.86 5.60 22.57
CA PRO A 42 16.06 5.11 21.91
C PRO A 42 17.32 5.56 22.67
N SER A 43 18.31 4.68 22.81
CA SER A 43 19.59 5.02 23.45
C SER A 43 20.44 5.99 22.61
N GLY A 44 20.16 6.09 21.31
CA GLY A 44 20.95 6.83 20.33
C GLY A 44 22.21 6.09 19.85
N LYS A 45 22.56 4.97 20.49
CA LYS A 45 23.69 4.13 20.07
C LYS A 45 23.25 3.15 18.99
N ILE A 46 23.47 3.54 17.74
CA ILE A 46 23.08 2.73 16.57
C ILE A 46 24.03 1.54 16.40
N VAL A 47 23.46 0.34 16.39
CA VAL A 47 24.18 -0.91 16.15
C VAL A 47 23.50 -1.74 15.07
N SER A 48 24.15 -2.80 14.61
CA SER A 48 23.61 -3.74 13.62
C SER A 48 23.75 -5.17 14.13
N LYS A 49 22.64 -5.91 14.16
CA LYS A 49 22.60 -7.31 14.60
C LYS A 49 22.18 -8.20 13.43
N THR A 50 22.99 -9.20 13.13
CA THR A 50 22.69 -10.19 12.08
C THR A 50 21.93 -11.37 12.67
N PHE A 51 20.90 -11.84 11.97
CA PHE A 51 20.08 -12.99 12.35
C PHE A 51 20.32 -14.13 11.35
N LYS A 52 20.71 -15.29 11.88
CA LYS A 52 20.81 -16.52 11.09
C LYS A 52 19.43 -17.17 11.04
N VAL A 53 18.84 -17.25 9.86
CA VAL A 53 17.55 -17.91 9.63
C VAL A 53 17.64 -18.85 8.44
N ALA A 54 16.78 -19.87 8.43
CA ALA A 54 16.58 -20.74 7.26
C ALA A 54 16.15 -19.93 6.02
N PRO A 55 16.27 -20.47 4.79
CA PRO A 55 15.86 -19.78 3.57
C PRO A 55 14.46 -19.17 3.64
N VAL A 56 14.29 -17.99 3.06
CA VAL A 56 13.06 -17.18 3.07
C VAL A 56 12.66 -16.90 1.63
N ASN A 57 11.37 -17.05 1.33
CA ASN A 57 10.76 -16.66 0.05
C ASN A 57 9.47 -15.85 0.24
N SER A 58 9.10 -15.57 1.48
CA SER A 58 7.91 -14.80 1.85
C SER A 58 8.22 -13.90 3.04
N ILE A 59 7.80 -12.64 2.99
CA ILE A 59 8.01 -11.65 4.04
C ILE A 59 6.66 -11.16 4.57
N SER A 60 6.51 -11.06 5.89
CA SER A 60 5.31 -10.62 6.57
C SER A 60 5.66 -9.59 7.63
N VAL A 61 5.31 -8.33 7.39
CA VAL A 61 5.54 -7.22 8.31
C VAL A 61 4.28 -6.96 9.12
N THR A 62 4.38 -7.04 10.44
CA THR A 62 3.22 -7.00 11.35
C THR A 62 3.31 -5.88 12.39
N SER A 63 4.24 -4.92 12.20
CA SER A 63 4.57 -3.91 13.21
C SER A 63 4.96 -2.57 12.57
N ILE A 64 5.49 -1.67 13.39
CA ILE A 64 5.94 -0.32 13.02
C ILE A 64 7.31 -0.28 12.33
N VAL A 65 7.94 -1.43 12.14
CA VAL A 65 9.32 -1.54 11.67
C VAL A 65 9.39 -1.51 10.15
N ASP A 66 10.23 -0.64 9.61
CA ASP A 66 10.51 -0.58 8.18
C ASP A 66 11.39 -1.75 7.74
N VAL A 67 11.07 -2.30 6.57
CA VAL A 67 11.80 -3.41 5.96
C VAL A 67 12.35 -2.99 4.60
N VAL A 68 13.66 -3.15 4.44
CA VAL A 68 14.36 -2.93 3.18
C VAL A 68 14.73 -4.29 2.59
N VAL A 69 14.21 -4.59 1.41
CA VAL A 69 14.40 -5.89 0.74
C VAL A 69 15.36 -5.74 -0.43
N THR A 70 16.33 -6.64 -0.54
CA THR A 70 17.26 -6.71 -1.66
C THR A 70 17.29 -8.14 -2.18
N GLN A 71 17.19 -8.33 -3.50
CA GLN A 71 17.41 -9.65 -4.07
C GLN A 71 18.91 -9.89 -4.29
N GLY A 72 19.44 -11.02 -3.83
CA GLY A 72 20.86 -11.36 -3.94
C GLY A 72 21.16 -12.84 -3.68
N ASN A 73 22.35 -13.30 -4.08
CA ASN A 73 22.73 -14.71 -4.04
C ASN A 73 22.92 -15.28 -2.62
N THR A 74 23.18 -14.41 -1.65
CA THR A 74 23.44 -14.81 -0.26
C THR A 74 22.39 -14.20 0.64
N GLN A 75 21.59 -15.05 1.27
CA GLN A 75 20.58 -14.60 2.22
C GLN A 75 21.23 -13.97 3.45
N LYS A 76 20.71 -12.82 3.87
CA LYS A 76 21.19 -12.09 5.05
C LYS A 76 20.05 -11.28 5.67
N ILE A 77 19.91 -11.36 6.98
CA ILE A 77 18.95 -10.53 7.73
C ILE A 77 19.72 -9.71 8.76
N VAL A 78 19.57 -8.39 8.70
CA VAL A 78 20.24 -7.45 9.59
C VAL A 78 19.21 -6.49 10.15
N VAL A 79 19.13 -6.40 11.48
CA VAL A 79 18.36 -5.36 12.17
C VAL A 79 19.32 -4.25 12.57
N LYS A 80 19.03 -3.01 12.15
CA LYS A 80 19.80 -1.82 12.47
C LYS A 80 18.92 -0.83 13.24
N GLY A 81 19.44 -0.25 14.31
CA GLY A 81 18.77 0.76 15.14
C GLY A 81 19.45 0.90 16.49
N SER A 82 18.85 1.64 17.43
CA SER A 82 19.37 1.77 18.79
C SER A 82 19.49 0.40 19.47
N ASP A 83 20.61 0.19 20.17
CA ASP A 83 20.95 -1.08 20.80
C ASP A 83 19.88 -1.58 21.80
N ASN A 84 19.24 -0.67 22.52
CA ASN A 84 18.16 -0.97 23.46
C ASN A 84 16.82 -1.32 22.78
N LEU A 85 16.66 -1.05 21.49
CA LEU A 85 15.43 -1.33 20.73
C LEU A 85 15.50 -2.65 19.96
N ILE A 86 16.68 -3.08 19.51
CA ILE A 86 16.86 -4.34 18.77
C ILE A 86 16.28 -5.58 19.51
N PRO A 87 16.39 -5.72 20.85
CA PRO A 87 15.78 -6.85 21.56
C PRO A 87 14.26 -6.95 21.43
N TYR A 88 13.57 -5.83 21.13
CA TYR A 88 12.13 -5.81 20.92
C TYR A 88 11.74 -6.15 19.47
N CYS A 89 12.68 -6.17 18.53
CA CYS A 89 12.43 -6.61 17.16
C CYS A 89 12.41 -8.15 17.09
N GLU A 90 11.28 -8.68 16.66
CA GLU A 90 11.06 -10.12 16.51
C GLU A 90 11.23 -10.55 15.06
N ILE A 91 12.17 -11.47 14.82
CA ILE A 91 12.47 -12.07 13.52
C ILE A 91 12.22 -13.58 13.62
N LYS A 92 11.16 -14.08 12.98
CA LYS A 92 10.79 -15.50 12.99
C LYS A 92 10.64 -16.04 11.58
N ASN A 93 11.19 -17.22 11.30
CA ASN A 93 10.94 -17.93 10.04
C ASN A 93 10.13 -19.19 10.33
N ASN A 94 8.96 -19.30 9.72
CA ASN A 94 8.14 -20.50 9.72
C ASN A 94 7.97 -20.94 8.25
N ASP A 95 8.60 -22.07 7.88
CA ASP A 95 8.48 -22.70 6.56
C ASP A 95 8.71 -21.75 5.36
N GLY A 96 9.73 -20.88 5.46
CA GLY A 96 10.09 -19.93 4.41
C GLY A 96 9.37 -18.59 4.48
N LYS A 97 8.42 -18.43 5.41
CA LYS A 97 7.78 -17.15 5.74
C LYS A 97 8.50 -16.47 6.90
N LEU A 98 9.22 -15.40 6.56
CA LEU A 98 9.81 -14.48 7.53
C LEU A 98 8.74 -13.53 8.07
N THR A 99 8.48 -13.61 9.37
CA THR A 99 7.68 -12.62 10.10
C THR A 99 8.63 -11.61 10.74
N VAL A 100 8.46 -10.34 10.39
CA VAL A 100 9.10 -9.18 11.01
C VAL A 100 8.06 -8.47 11.86
N GLY A 101 8.32 -8.40 13.16
CA GLY A 101 7.39 -7.85 14.12
C GLY A 101 8.08 -7.28 15.35
N MET A 102 7.27 -7.01 16.36
CA MET A 102 7.75 -6.68 17.70
C MET A 102 7.41 -7.82 18.67
N THR A 103 8.25 -8.04 19.67
CA THR A 103 8.04 -9.05 20.72
C THR A 103 6.74 -8.79 21.49
N LYS A 104 6.22 -9.80 22.21
CA LYS A 104 5.03 -9.63 23.05
C LYS A 104 5.22 -8.53 24.10
N GLU A 105 6.41 -8.44 24.68
CA GLU A 105 6.77 -7.42 25.67
C GLU A 105 6.73 -6.00 25.09
N ALA A 106 7.14 -5.82 23.83
CA ALA A 106 7.09 -4.53 23.17
C ALA A 106 5.66 -4.01 22.99
N ARG A 107 4.64 -4.89 22.89
CA ARG A 107 3.26 -4.49 22.58
C ARG A 107 2.59 -3.67 23.68
N SER A 108 3.06 -3.79 24.93
CA SER A 108 2.58 -2.98 26.06
C SER A 108 3.35 -1.68 26.23
N LYS A 109 4.30 -1.37 25.34
CA LYS A 109 5.19 -0.20 25.42
C LYS A 109 4.89 0.77 24.28
N SER A 110 5.20 2.05 24.49
CA SER A 110 5.19 3.07 23.43
C SER A 110 6.62 3.27 22.93
N PHE A 111 6.79 3.33 21.61
CA PHE A 111 8.06 3.64 20.97
C PHE A 111 7.89 4.95 20.19
N PRO A 112 8.73 5.97 20.43
CA PRO A 112 8.78 7.12 19.53
C PRO A 112 9.23 6.65 18.14
N LYS A 113 8.91 7.43 17.09
CA LYS A 113 9.17 7.14 15.67
C LYS A 113 10.42 6.27 15.50
N CYS A 114 10.21 4.97 15.25
CA CYS A 114 11.22 3.95 15.43
C CYS A 114 12.42 4.16 14.50
N ASP A 115 13.62 4.03 15.05
CA ASP A 115 14.90 4.01 14.31
C ASP A 115 15.31 2.59 13.87
N LEU A 116 14.41 1.62 14.05
CA LEU A 116 14.61 0.23 13.67
C LEU A 116 14.29 0.01 12.20
N ILE A 117 15.28 -0.50 11.47
CA ILE A 117 15.15 -0.91 10.07
C ILE A 117 15.67 -2.34 9.94
N VAL A 118 14.89 -3.19 9.27
CA VAL A 118 15.29 -4.57 8.98
C VAL A 118 15.67 -4.69 7.51
N TYR A 119 16.94 -4.99 7.26
CA TYR A 119 17.46 -5.29 5.94
C TYR A 119 17.35 -6.79 5.70
N VAL A 120 16.66 -7.17 4.62
CA VAL A 120 16.41 -8.55 4.23
C VAL A 120 16.97 -8.77 2.83
N THR A 121 18.07 -9.51 2.73
CA THR A 121 18.60 -10.02 1.47
C THR A 121 18.09 -11.43 1.25
N VAL A 122 17.44 -11.69 0.12
CA VAL A 122 16.88 -13.02 -0.24
C VAL A 122 17.23 -13.39 -1.67
N LYS A 123 17.33 -14.70 -1.94
CA LYS A 123 17.58 -15.20 -3.31
C LYS A 123 16.30 -15.16 -4.15
N ASP A 124 15.21 -15.66 -3.58
CA ASP A 124 13.91 -15.78 -4.23
C ASP A 124 12.85 -15.11 -3.35
N ILE A 125 11.86 -14.46 -3.95
CA ILE A 125 10.76 -13.83 -3.24
C ILE A 125 9.47 -13.94 -4.05
N ASN A 126 8.43 -14.46 -3.42
CA ASN A 126 7.15 -14.73 -4.08
C ASN A 126 5.97 -14.04 -3.39
N ASN A 127 6.13 -13.64 -2.12
CA ASN A 127 5.06 -13.05 -1.33
C ASN A 127 5.59 -11.99 -0.35
N VAL A 128 4.94 -10.84 -0.30
CA VAL A 128 5.14 -9.81 0.71
C VAL A 128 3.80 -9.36 1.24
N SER A 129 3.62 -9.40 2.56
CA SER A 129 2.43 -8.89 3.23
C SER A 129 2.79 -7.83 4.27
N SER A 130 2.15 -6.67 4.21
CA SER A 130 2.21 -5.63 5.23
C SER A 130 0.85 -5.51 5.93
N SER A 131 0.81 -5.87 7.21
CA SER A 131 -0.35 -5.70 8.08
C SER A 131 -0.07 -4.73 9.24
N GLY A 132 1.14 -4.15 9.28
CA GLY A 132 1.57 -3.17 10.26
C GLY A 132 1.53 -1.74 9.72
N THR A 133 2.33 -0.87 10.33
CA THR A 133 2.48 0.53 9.91
C THR A 133 3.84 0.81 9.29
N GLY A 134 4.79 -0.12 9.38
CA GLY A 134 6.10 0.01 8.76
C GLY A 134 6.06 -0.28 7.27
N ASP A 135 6.93 0.42 6.53
CA ASP A 135 7.00 0.31 5.07
C ASP A 135 7.83 -0.89 4.63
N VAL A 136 7.55 -1.40 3.42
CA VAL A 136 8.40 -2.36 2.73
C VAL A 136 8.96 -1.73 1.46
N LYS A 137 10.28 -1.55 1.41
CA LYS A 137 10.98 -0.92 0.29
C LYS A 137 11.93 -1.91 -0.37
N PHE A 138 11.69 -2.24 -1.63
CA PHE A 138 12.64 -3.02 -2.42
C PHE A 138 13.73 -2.12 -3.00
N GLN A 139 14.97 -2.58 -2.90
CA GLN A 139 16.13 -1.95 -3.52
C GLN A 139 16.49 -2.70 -4.81
N GLY A 140 16.41 -1.97 -5.92
CA GLY A 140 16.75 -2.49 -7.24
C GLY A 140 15.64 -3.35 -7.86
N SER A 141 16.05 -4.24 -8.76
CA SER A 141 15.13 -5.11 -9.49
C SER A 141 14.84 -6.40 -8.75
N VAL A 142 13.58 -6.82 -8.79
CA VAL A 142 13.11 -8.12 -8.31
C VAL A 142 12.77 -9.00 -9.50
N LYS A 143 13.28 -10.24 -9.51
CA LYS A 143 12.98 -11.26 -10.51
C LYS A 143 12.35 -12.47 -9.83
N SER A 144 11.13 -12.81 -10.24
CA SER A 144 10.43 -14.02 -9.81
C SER A 144 9.40 -14.40 -10.86
N GLN A 145 9.01 -15.68 -10.95
CA GLN A 145 7.86 -16.05 -11.78
C GLN A 145 6.57 -15.41 -11.28
N ILE A 146 6.35 -15.41 -9.96
CA ILE A 146 5.12 -14.91 -9.35
C ILE A 146 5.47 -14.03 -8.16
N LEU A 147 4.93 -12.82 -8.12
CA LEU A 147 5.00 -11.94 -6.95
C LEU A 147 3.59 -11.59 -6.47
N ARG A 148 3.35 -11.82 -5.18
CA ARG A 148 2.13 -11.41 -4.48
C ARG A 148 2.46 -10.33 -3.46
N LEU A 149 1.78 -9.19 -3.55
CA LEU A 149 1.87 -8.08 -2.60
C LEU A 149 0.51 -7.90 -1.93
N SER A 150 0.49 -7.84 -0.61
CA SER A 150 -0.75 -7.66 0.17
C SER A 150 -0.56 -6.57 1.22
N VAL A 151 -1.43 -5.57 1.22
CA VAL A 151 -1.44 -4.51 2.23
C VAL A 151 -2.79 -4.51 2.95
N SER A 152 -2.78 -4.85 4.23
CA SER A 152 -3.96 -4.79 5.11
C SER A 152 -3.78 -3.81 6.27
N GLY A 153 -2.57 -3.27 6.44
CA GLY A 153 -2.25 -2.25 7.44
C GLY A 153 -2.21 -0.84 6.83
N THR A 154 -1.36 -0.01 7.40
CA THR A 154 -1.16 1.39 6.97
C THR A 154 0.20 1.63 6.32
N GLY A 155 1.11 0.65 6.38
CA GLY A 155 2.44 0.76 5.79
C GLY A 155 2.44 0.48 4.30
N ASP A 156 3.33 1.15 3.57
CA ASP A 156 3.36 1.11 2.11
C ASP A 156 4.29 0.04 1.58
N ILE A 157 4.09 -0.38 0.33
CA ILE A 157 5.02 -1.24 -0.40
C ILE A 157 5.53 -0.54 -1.66
N SER A 158 6.85 -0.42 -1.78
CA SER A 158 7.49 0.13 -2.98
C SER A 158 8.39 -0.91 -3.66
N VAL A 159 8.07 -1.21 -4.92
CA VAL A 159 8.82 -2.12 -5.79
C VAL A 159 9.24 -1.38 -7.07
N PRO A 160 10.45 -0.81 -7.15
CA PRO A 160 10.85 0.01 -8.28
C PRO A 160 10.79 -0.72 -9.63
N VAL A 161 11.27 -1.97 -9.67
CA VAL A 161 11.30 -2.79 -10.89
C VAL A 161 11.04 -4.25 -10.54
N PHE A 162 9.94 -4.81 -11.03
CA PHE A 162 9.61 -6.23 -11.00
C PHE A 162 9.70 -6.84 -12.41
N ASN A 163 10.35 -7.99 -12.54
CA ASN A 163 10.39 -8.76 -13.79
C ASN A 163 9.89 -10.19 -13.50
N GLY A 164 8.77 -10.56 -14.12
CA GLY A 164 8.15 -11.85 -13.86
C GLY A 164 7.01 -12.20 -14.80
N ASP A 165 6.37 -13.34 -14.54
CA ASP A 165 5.22 -13.78 -15.33
C ASP A 165 3.90 -13.27 -14.76
N ARG A 166 3.73 -13.33 -13.43
CA ARG A 166 2.48 -12.98 -12.76
C ARG A 166 2.69 -12.06 -11.56
N LEU A 167 1.98 -10.94 -11.56
CA LEU A 167 1.88 -10.01 -10.43
C LEU A 167 0.47 -10.06 -9.85
N LYS A 168 0.36 -10.18 -8.52
CA LYS A 168 -0.89 -9.96 -7.80
C LYS A 168 -0.67 -8.92 -6.71
N VAL A 169 -1.47 -7.86 -6.72
CA VAL A 169 -1.48 -6.82 -5.67
C VAL A 169 -2.88 -6.75 -5.07
N SER A 170 -2.96 -6.73 -3.74
CA SER A 170 -4.21 -6.61 -3.01
C SER A 170 -4.07 -5.61 -1.87
N ILE A 171 -4.91 -4.58 -1.85
CA ILE A 171 -5.00 -3.60 -0.76
C ILE A 171 -6.37 -3.71 -0.12
N SER A 172 -6.39 -4.05 1.17
CA SER A 172 -7.59 -3.98 2.02
C SER A 172 -7.45 -3.00 3.17
N GLY A 173 -6.25 -2.44 3.37
CA GLY A 173 -5.93 -1.43 4.38
C GLY A 173 -5.92 -0.02 3.81
N THR A 174 -5.08 0.83 4.42
CA THR A 174 -4.92 2.24 4.04
C THR A 174 -3.56 2.55 3.43
N GLY A 175 -2.61 1.62 3.49
CA GLY A 175 -1.29 1.80 2.86
C GLY A 175 -1.34 1.56 1.36
N ASP A 176 -0.36 2.15 0.67
CA ASP A 176 -0.30 2.22 -0.78
C ASP A 176 0.71 1.22 -1.37
N VAL A 177 0.56 0.94 -2.66
CA VAL A 177 1.53 0.15 -3.42
C VAL A 177 2.02 0.91 -4.64
N LEU A 178 3.33 1.15 -4.70
CA LEU A 178 4.02 1.63 -5.89
C LEU A 178 4.79 0.47 -6.52
N ILE A 179 4.51 0.19 -7.80
CA ILE A 179 5.21 -0.88 -8.53
C ILE A 179 5.54 -0.48 -9.97
N GLY A 180 6.80 -0.68 -10.36
CA GLY A 180 7.25 -0.61 -11.76
C GLY A 180 7.69 -1.97 -12.26
N GLY A 181 7.70 -2.22 -13.58
CA GLY A 181 8.27 -3.47 -14.10
C GLY A 181 7.80 -3.97 -15.47
N ASN A 182 8.18 -5.21 -15.78
CA ASN A 182 7.76 -5.98 -16.95
C ASN A 182 7.10 -7.27 -16.47
N VAL A 183 5.83 -7.48 -16.80
CA VAL A 183 5.06 -8.63 -16.33
C VAL A 183 4.06 -9.08 -17.38
N ASN A 184 3.92 -10.38 -17.61
CA ASN A 184 2.96 -10.87 -18.61
C ASN A 184 1.50 -10.72 -18.14
N ASN A 185 1.24 -10.98 -16.85
CA ASN A 185 -0.09 -10.99 -16.27
C ASN A 185 -0.14 -10.22 -14.94
N ALA A 186 -1.05 -9.26 -14.82
CA ALA A 186 -1.24 -8.51 -13.57
C ALA A 186 -2.69 -8.56 -13.08
N THR A 187 -2.87 -8.79 -11.78
CA THR A 187 -4.16 -8.69 -11.08
C THR A 187 -4.01 -7.73 -9.91
N LEU A 188 -4.71 -6.60 -9.97
CA LEU A 188 -4.64 -5.51 -9.00
C LEU A 188 -6.01 -5.33 -8.36
N SER A 189 -6.09 -5.32 -7.04
CA SER A 189 -7.35 -5.18 -6.32
C SER A 189 -7.23 -4.21 -5.14
N VAL A 190 -8.17 -3.27 -5.05
CA VAL A 190 -8.32 -2.34 -3.94
C VAL A 190 -9.73 -2.48 -3.36
N SER A 191 -9.80 -2.99 -2.14
CA SER A 191 -11.03 -3.02 -1.33
C SER A 191 -10.97 -2.10 -0.11
N GLY A 192 -9.80 -1.51 0.17
CA GLY A 192 -9.58 -0.56 1.25
C GLY A 192 -9.62 0.90 0.78
N THR A 193 -8.80 1.73 1.42
CA THR A 193 -8.69 3.17 1.13
C THR A 193 -7.35 3.56 0.52
N GLY A 194 -6.36 2.66 0.51
CA GLY A 194 -5.05 2.91 -0.11
C GLY A 194 -5.07 2.69 -1.62
N ASP A 195 -4.04 3.20 -2.27
CA ASP A 195 -3.95 3.32 -3.73
C ASP A 195 -2.89 2.39 -4.34
N ILE A 196 -3.08 2.04 -5.62
CA ILE A 196 -2.07 1.34 -6.41
C ILE A 196 -1.58 2.24 -7.54
N ASN A 197 -0.28 2.54 -7.56
CA ASN A 197 0.39 3.14 -8.71
C ASN A 197 1.26 2.10 -9.42
N ALA A 198 0.84 1.69 -10.63
CA ALA A 198 1.50 0.63 -11.39
C ALA A 198 2.00 1.12 -12.76
N LYS A 199 3.33 1.13 -12.93
CA LYS A 199 4.03 1.42 -14.20
C LYS A 199 4.59 0.13 -14.80
N LEU A 200 3.79 -0.52 -15.65
CA LEU A 200 4.08 -1.85 -16.19
C LEU A 200 4.28 -1.77 -17.71
N SER A 201 5.47 -2.04 -18.23
CA SER A 201 5.82 -1.67 -19.61
C SER A 201 5.01 -2.40 -20.68
N GLU A 202 4.94 -3.73 -20.61
CA GLU A 202 4.27 -4.58 -21.59
C GLU A 202 3.63 -5.78 -20.86
N LEU A 203 2.34 -6.01 -21.09
CA LEU A 203 1.57 -7.14 -20.56
C LEU A 203 0.76 -7.83 -21.66
N THR A 204 0.41 -9.09 -21.41
CA THR A 204 -0.61 -9.79 -22.18
C THR A 204 -1.99 -9.52 -21.59
N HIS A 205 -2.12 -9.65 -20.27
CA HIS A 205 -3.39 -9.50 -19.56
C HIS A 205 -3.26 -8.64 -18.30
N LEU A 206 -4.17 -7.68 -18.17
CA LEU A 206 -4.31 -6.83 -17.00
C LEU A 206 -5.74 -6.94 -16.46
N SER A 207 -5.88 -7.20 -15.16
CA SER A 207 -7.13 -7.09 -14.44
C SER A 207 -6.95 -6.13 -13.28
N ALA A 208 -7.77 -5.08 -13.21
CA ALA A 208 -7.78 -4.14 -12.10
C ALA A 208 -9.21 -3.94 -11.57
N SER A 209 -9.38 -4.04 -10.25
CA SER A 209 -10.67 -3.94 -9.60
C SER A 209 -10.64 -3.03 -8.37
N VAL A 210 -11.60 -2.12 -8.27
CA VAL A 210 -11.81 -1.25 -7.11
C VAL A 210 -13.21 -1.49 -6.54
N SER A 211 -13.27 -1.97 -5.31
CA SER A 211 -14.53 -2.07 -4.54
C SER A 211 -14.55 -1.18 -3.31
N GLY A 212 -13.41 -0.58 -2.95
CA GLY A 212 -13.26 0.36 -1.83
C GLY A 212 -13.35 1.83 -2.27
N THR A 213 -12.59 2.67 -1.58
CA THR A 213 -12.52 4.12 -1.84
C THR A 213 -11.18 4.56 -2.43
N GLY A 214 -10.16 3.70 -2.40
CA GLY A 214 -8.86 3.99 -3.01
C GLY A 214 -8.85 3.77 -4.51
N ASP A 215 -7.80 4.28 -5.15
CA ASP A 215 -7.68 4.42 -6.59
C ASP A 215 -6.59 3.52 -7.19
N ILE A 216 -6.69 3.27 -8.50
CA ILE A 216 -5.64 2.56 -9.25
C ILE A 216 -5.19 3.43 -10.43
N GLU A 217 -3.93 3.88 -10.41
CA GLU A 217 -3.28 4.56 -11.54
C GLU A 217 -2.41 3.58 -12.34
N LEU A 218 -2.63 3.52 -13.66
CA LEU A 218 -1.98 2.57 -14.57
C LEU A 218 -1.25 3.28 -15.71
N LYS A 219 0.01 2.89 -15.93
CA LYS A 219 0.86 3.35 -17.02
C LYS A 219 1.51 2.14 -17.72
N GLY A 220 1.46 2.07 -19.05
CA GLY A 220 1.99 0.91 -19.76
C GLY A 220 1.32 0.56 -21.08
N LYS A 221 1.50 -0.69 -21.51
CA LYS A 221 0.78 -1.30 -22.63
C LYS A 221 0.31 -2.70 -22.30
N THR A 222 -0.86 -3.08 -22.81
CA THR A 222 -1.38 -4.44 -22.65
C THR A 222 -2.18 -4.91 -23.87
N SER A 223 -2.20 -6.22 -24.12
CA SER A 223 -3.07 -6.79 -25.17
C SER A 223 -4.53 -6.81 -24.75
N SER A 224 -4.81 -7.09 -23.47
CA SER A 224 -6.16 -7.14 -22.92
C SER A 224 -6.19 -6.51 -21.53
N ALA A 225 -7.21 -5.69 -21.28
CA ALA A 225 -7.47 -5.11 -19.97
C ALA A 225 -8.92 -5.32 -19.53
N THR A 226 -9.10 -5.75 -18.29
CA THR A 226 -10.40 -5.83 -17.61
C THR A 226 -10.40 -4.90 -16.42
N TYR A 227 -11.30 -3.93 -16.42
CA TYR A 227 -11.47 -2.93 -15.36
C TYR A 227 -12.83 -3.10 -14.70
N SER A 228 -12.87 -3.08 -13.37
CA SER A 228 -14.11 -3.20 -12.61
C SER A 228 -14.13 -2.21 -11.45
N VAL A 229 -15.14 -1.35 -11.39
CA VAL A 229 -15.38 -0.45 -10.26
C VAL A 229 -16.77 -0.70 -9.70
N SER A 230 -16.85 -1.05 -8.42
CA SER A 230 -18.11 -1.19 -7.69
C SER A 230 -18.19 -0.30 -6.44
N GLY A 231 -17.07 0.30 -6.04
CA GLY A 231 -16.98 1.23 -4.92
C GLY A 231 -17.11 2.70 -5.35
N THR A 232 -16.42 3.57 -4.59
CA THR A 232 -16.36 5.01 -4.87
C THR A 232 -15.02 5.43 -5.47
N GLY A 233 -13.98 4.60 -5.35
CA GLY A 233 -12.67 4.87 -5.94
C GLY A 233 -12.65 4.66 -7.45
N GLU A 234 -11.60 5.17 -8.09
CA GLU A 234 -11.48 5.32 -9.54
C GLU A 234 -10.35 4.47 -10.13
N ILE A 235 -10.46 4.19 -11.43
CA ILE A 235 -9.38 3.58 -12.20
C ILE A 235 -8.91 4.58 -13.27
N TYR A 236 -7.68 5.07 -13.10
CA TYR A 236 -6.99 5.97 -14.03
C TYR A 236 -6.03 5.19 -14.94
N ALA A 237 -6.57 4.70 -16.05
CA ALA A 237 -5.85 3.91 -17.06
C ALA A 237 -5.72 4.62 -18.42
N ARG A 238 -5.86 5.95 -18.51
CA ARG A 238 -5.60 6.71 -19.76
C ARG A 238 -4.19 6.45 -20.31
N LYS A 239 -3.21 6.31 -19.42
CA LYS A 239 -1.79 6.08 -19.76
C LYS A 239 -1.44 4.59 -19.92
N MET A 240 -2.44 3.71 -19.88
CA MET A 240 -2.29 2.27 -20.13
C MET A 240 -2.90 1.95 -21.49
N ILE A 241 -2.06 1.86 -22.52
CA ILE A 241 -2.48 1.64 -23.90
C ILE A 241 -2.89 0.17 -24.06
N ALA A 242 -4.18 -0.12 -24.00
CA ALA A 242 -4.71 -1.47 -24.19
C ALA A 242 -5.23 -1.69 -25.63
N ARG A 243 -5.06 -2.89 -26.20
CA ARG A 243 -5.71 -3.22 -27.49
C ARG A 243 -7.21 -3.47 -27.30
N ASN A 244 -7.53 -4.33 -26.35
CA ASN A 244 -8.90 -4.73 -26.03
C ASN A 244 -9.21 -4.37 -24.58
N VAL A 245 -10.33 -3.68 -24.35
CA VAL A 245 -10.77 -3.27 -23.01
C VAL A 245 -12.17 -3.78 -22.72
N GLU A 246 -12.34 -4.39 -21.55
CA GLU A 246 -13.63 -4.63 -20.92
C GLU A 246 -13.73 -3.80 -19.64
N ALA A 247 -14.66 -2.85 -19.58
CA ALA A 247 -14.84 -1.96 -18.45
C ALA A 247 -16.24 -2.14 -17.85
N THR A 248 -16.31 -2.42 -16.55
CA THR A 248 -17.55 -2.53 -15.79
C THR A 248 -17.55 -1.53 -14.65
N ALA A 249 -18.54 -0.63 -14.61
CA ALA A 249 -18.73 0.30 -13.50
C ALA A 249 -20.16 0.16 -12.95
N SER A 250 -20.29 -0.22 -11.68
CA SER A 250 -21.57 -0.41 -11.01
C SER A 250 -21.78 0.45 -9.75
N GLY A 251 -20.73 1.15 -9.32
CA GLY A 251 -20.75 2.05 -8.15
C GLY A 251 -20.92 3.51 -8.54
N THR A 252 -20.17 4.38 -7.85
CA THR A 252 -20.09 5.81 -8.16
C THR A 252 -18.72 6.23 -8.68
N GLY A 253 -17.71 5.35 -8.60
CA GLY A 253 -16.37 5.63 -9.09
C GLY A 253 -16.23 5.41 -10.59
N ASP A 254 -15.37 6.22 -11.21
CA ASP A 254 -15.22 6.31 -12.66
C ASP A 254 -14.09 5.42 -13.19
N ILE A 255 -14.18 5.11 -14.48
CA ILE A 255 -13.11 4.42 -15.21
C ILE A 255 -12.67 5.29 -16.37
N THR A 256 -11.40 5.70 -16.37
CA THR A 256 -10.76 6.33 -17.52
C THR A 256 -9.77 5.37 -18.15
N CYS A 257 -9.90 5.04 -19.43
CA CYS A 257 -9.06 4.03 -20.10
C CYS A 257 -8.69 4.40 -21.53
N TYR A 258 -7.77 3.64 -22.14
CA TYR A 258 -7.40 3.75 -23.55
C TYR A 258 -7.56 2.40 -24.25
N ALA A 259 -8.30 2.35 -25.35
CA ALA A 259 -8.50 1.15 -26.16
C ALA A 259 -8.20 1.42 -27.64
N SER A 260 -7.28 0.67 -28.25
CA SER A 260 -6.90 0.87 -29.66
C SER A 260 -7.70 0.04 -30.67
N ASP A 261 -8.35 -1.06 -30.26
CA ASP A 261 -9.00 -2.01 -31.18
C ASP A 261 -10.45 -2.29 -30.80
N SER A 262 -10.68 -2.79 -29.58
CA SER A 262 -12.04 -3.08 -29.08
C SER A 262 -12.30 -2.55 -27.68
N PHE A 263 -13.54 -2.13 -27.46
CA PHE A 263 -14.04 -1.69 -26.16
C PHE A 263 -15.43 -2.28 -25.89
N THR A 264 -15.55 -2.98 -24.76
CA THR A 264 -16.83 -3.44 -24.21
C THR A 264 -17.09 -2.73 -22.89
N GLY A 265 -18.20 -2.01 -22.81
CA GLY A 265 -18.61 -1.26 -21.63
C GLY A 265 -19.87 -1.86 -20.98
N ARG A 266 -19.86 -1.99 -19.66
CA ARG A 266 -21.05 -2.30 -18.85
C ARG A 266 -21.16 -1.33 -17.70
N ARG A 267 -22.19 -0.48 -17.73
CA ARG A 267 -22.35 0.58 -16.74
C ARG A 267 -23.73 0.52 -16.11
N SER A 268 -23.78 0.54 -14.79
CA SER A 268 -24.99 0.66 -13.99
C SER A 268 -24.75 1.66 -12.86
N GLY A 269 -25.76 2.45 -12.50
CA GLY A 269 -25.60 3.50 -11.47
C GLY A 269 -25.15 4.85 -12.05
N ILE A 270 -24.37 5.59 -11.26
CA ILE A 270 -24.03 7.01 -11.51
C ILE A 270 -22.65 7.17 -12.18
N ALA A 271 -21.73 6.23 -11.97
CA ALA A 271 -20.38 6.26 -12.53
C ALA A 271 -20.33 6.52 -14.04
N ASP A 272 -19.27 7.15 -14.50
CA ASP A 272 -18.93 7.37 -15.92
C ASP A 272 -17.77 6.49 -16.37
N ILE A 273 -17.78 6.11 -17.66
CA ILE A 273 -16.66 5.41 -18.29
C ILE A 273 -16.17 6.22 -19.49
N THR A 274 -14.94 6.71 -19.40
CA THR A 274 -14.27 7.47 -20.47
C THR A 274 -13.22 6.60 -21.15
N CYS A 275 -13.30 6.47 -22.47
CA CYS A 275 -12.40 5.63 -23.27
C CYS A 275 -11.76 6.42 -24.42
N TYR A 276 -10.42 6.52 -24.40
CA TYR A 276 -9.59 7.14 -25.42
C TYR A 276 -9.11 6.12 -26.47
N GLY A 277 -8.46 6.58 -27.55
CA GLY A 277 -7.81 5.72 -28.56
C GLY A 277 -8.70 5.30 -29.75
N LYS A 278 -9.97 5.72 -29.76
CA LYS A 278 -10.96 5.48 -30.83
C LYS A 278 -11.00 4.00 -31.30
N PRO A 279 -11.39 3.06 -30.41
CA PRO A 279 -11.47 1.65 -30.78
C PRO A 279 -12.46 1.43 -31.93
N LYS A 280 -12.10 0.52 -32.85
CA LYS A 280 -12.88 0.18 -34.05
C LYS A 280 -14.20 -0.50 -33.68
N ASN A 281 -14.15 -1.39 -32.69
CA ASN A 281 -15.30 -2.18 -32.25
C ASN A 281 -15.77 -1.71 -30.88
N ARG A 282 -17.03 -1.28 -30.77
CA ARG A 282 -17.62 -0.80 -29.52
C ARG A 282 -18.90 -1.56 -29.20
N ASN A 283 -18.94 -2.19 -28.03
CA ASN A 283 -20.12 -2.87 -27.51
C ASN A 283 -20.54 -2.26 -26.17
N LEU A 284 -21.64 -1.50 -26.18
CA LEU A 284 -22.12 -0.71 -25.04
C LEU A 284 -23.49 -1.19 -24.61
N LYS A 285 -23.66 -1.51 -23.31
CA LYS A 285 -24.96 -1.96 -22.78
C LYS A 285 -25.89 -0.84 -22.34
N THR A 286 -25.37 0.35 -22.03
CA THR A 286 -26.15 1.47 -21.46
C THR A 286 -25.66 2.83 -22.01
N LYS A 287 -26.20 3.96 -21.53
CA LYS A 287 -25.66 5.32 -21.76
C LYS A 287 -24.57 5.66 -20.72
N GLY A 288 -23.85 6.77 -20.82
CA GLY A 288 -22.83 7.23 -19.83
C GLY A 288 -21.40 6.82 -20.18
N TYR A 289 -21.09 6.86 -21.47
CA TYR A 289 -19.76 6.59 -22.02
C TYR A 289 -19.27 7.83 -22.74
N SER A 290 -18.01 8.20 -22.54
CA SER A 290 -17.36 9.30 -23.26
C SER A 290 -16.19 8.78 -24.10
N PHE A 291 -16.03 9.33 -25.31
CA PHE A 291 -14.93 9.00 -26.23
C PHE A 291 -14.29 10.29 -26.76
N PRO A 292 -13.48 10.99 -25.95
CA PRO A 292 -12.85 12.25 -26.34
C PRO A 292 -11.82 12.06 -27.46
N ASP A 293 -11.53 13.15 -28.17
CA ASP A 293 -10.35 13.25 -29.03
C ASP A 293 -9.07 13.34 -28.18
N GLU A 294 -7.93 12.93 -28.73
CA GLU A 294 -6.64 13.04 -28.05
C GLU A 294 -6.14 14.48 -28.10
N ASP A 295 -6.27 15.20 -26.99
CA ASP A 295 -5.41 16.36 -26.66
C ASP A 295 -4.21 15.92 -25.80
#